data_AF-A0A7S0XQQ5-F1
#
_entry.id   AF-A0A7S0XQQ5-F1
#
_cell.length_a   1.000
_cell.length_b   1.000
_cell.length_c   1.000
_cell.angle_alpha   90.00
_cell.angle_beta   90.00
_cell.angle_gamma   90.00
#
_symmetry.space_group_name_H-M   'P 1'
#
loop_
_entity.id
_entity.type
_entity.pdbx_description
1 polymer ?
#
loop_
_entity_poly.entity_id
_entity_poly.type
_entity_poly.pdbx_seq_one_letter_code
_entity_poly.pdbx_strand_id
1 'polypeptide(L)'
;HGAWGVGCCLHGQCRRRGEHELDQAVKRAKRKREFSSAQGWRRGRGGALGFGSMAPPYDHEAIHPHEYVEAFERFIEGKGGKSPNPITAQLVDIAIEELDTMGHYGVEIDLLSLLDFNQRLGTILIQYPSTILPFLNDALLKVQHKIRETHENKFLMEVKELIHARLTHPPSCPSVRKPNVSSLRSQDVGRLIQVQGTVVRAGLIKTLESERMYECSK
;
A
#
# COMPACT_ATOMS: atom_id res chain seq x y z
N HIS A 1 66.85 11.72 11.33
CA HIS A 1 66.66 10.53 10.47
C HIS A 1 65.37 9.86 10.89
N GLY A 2 64.27 9.78 10.14
CA GLY A 2 63.88 10.20 8.80
C GLY A 2 62.37 9.96 8.69
N ALA A 3 61.67 10.84 7.97
CA ALA A 3 60.23 10.85 7.70
C ALA A 3 59.75 9.64 6.90
N TRP A 4 58.43 9.36 6.89
CA TRP A 4 57.51 9.02 5.76
C TRP A 4 56.13 8.80 6.42
N GLY A 5 54.98 9.28 5.98
CA GLY A 5 54.59 10.03 4.79
C GLY A 5 53.06 10.05 4.75
N VAL A 6 52.48 11.23 4.51
CA VAL A 6 51.06 11.47 4.33
C VAL A 6 50.64 10.91 2.97
N GLY A 7 49.61 10.06 2.94
CA GLY A 7 49.03 9.50 1.73
C GLY A 7 47.61 9.99 1.49
N CYS A 8 47.49 11.13 0.83
CA CYS A 8 46.26 11.55 0.14
C CYS A 8 45.84 10.49 -0.88
N CYS A 9 44.56 10.08 -0.87
CA CYS A 9 43.89 9.58 -2.06
C CYS A 9 42.76 10.54 -2.41
N LEU A 10 43.05 11.43 -3.37
CA LEU A 10 42.06 12.17 -4.13
C LEU A 10 41.23 11.21 -5.00
N HIS A 11 39.94 11.54 -5.11
CA HIS A 11 39.11 11.41 -6.31
C HIS A 11 38.79 10.01 -6.87
N GLY A 12 37.52 9.62 -6.68
CA GLY A 12 36.57 9.80 -7.78
C GLY A 12 36.25 8.62 -8.70
N GLN A 13 36.59 7.37 -8.36
CA GLN A 13 36.25 6.23 -9.23
C GLN A 13 35.57 5.01 -8.58
N CYS A 14 35.43 4.93 -7.25
CA CYS A 14 34.79 3.75 -6.63
C CYS A 14 33.25 3.88 -6.45
N ARG A 15 32.68 5.08 -6.54
CA ARG A 15 31.24 5.31 -6.28
C ARG A 15 30.33 5.08 -7.50
N ARG A 16 30.89 5.00 -8.72
CA ARG A 16 30.10 4.94 -9.97
C ARG A 16 29.70 3.53 -10.44
N ARG A 17 30.19 2.44 -9.83
CA ARG A 17 29.75 1.07 -10.19
C ARG A 17 28.49 0.61 -9.45
N GLY A 18 28.33 0.98 -8.18
CA GLY A 18 27.15 0.59 -7.39
C GLY A 18 25.86 1.29 -7.81
N GLU A 19 25.92 2.55 -8.23
CA GLU A 19 24.75 3.33 -8.64
C GLU A 19 24.14 2.83 -9.95
N HIS A 20 24.96 2.27 -10.86
CA HIS A 20 24.50 1.75 -12.14
C HIS A 20 23.80 0.39 -12.02
N GLU A 21 24.16 -0.44 -11.03
CA GLU A 21 23.48 -1.71 -10.74
C GLU A 21 22.16 -1.51 -9.99
N LEU A 22 22.12 -0.59 -9.01
CA LEU A 22 20.88 -0.21 -8.32
C LEU A 22 19.86 0.42 -9.27
N ASP A 23 20.30 1.31 -10.17
CA ASP A 23 19.41 1.94 -11.15
C ASP A 23 18.91 0.94 -12.20
N GLN A 24 19.69 -0.10 -12.54
CA GLN A 24 19.22 -1.21 -13.37
C GLN A 24 18.26 -2.17 -12.63
N ALA A 25 18.44 -2.39 -11.33
CA ALA A 25 17.54 -3.19 -10.51
C ALA A 25 16.17 -2.50 -10.34
N VAL A 26 16.16 -1.20 -10.06
CA VAL A 26 14.93 -0.38 -9.97
C VAL A 26 14.22 -0.31 -11.33
N LYS A 27 14.96 -0.16 -12.43
CA LYS A 27 14.38 -0.21 -13.80
C LYS A 27 13.83 -1.59 -14.18
N ARG A 28 14.32 -2.68 -13.58
CA ARG A 28 13.77 -4.05 -13.75
C ARG A 28 12.53 -4.27 -12.88
N ALA A 29 12.50 -3.73 -11.66
CA ALA A 29 11.33 -3.78 -10.78
C ALA A 29 10.14 -2.98 -11.36
N LYS A 30 10.41 -1.80 -11.92
CA LYS A 30 9.39 -0.95 -12.55
C LYS A 30 8.78 -1.59 -13.80
N ARG A 31 9.61 -2.25 -14.63
CA ARG A 31 9.14 -3.03 -15.79
C ARG A 31 8.36 -4.29 -15.39
N LYS A 32 8.65 -4.92 -14.26
CA LYS A 32 7.86 -6.05 -13.75
C LYS A 32 6.46 -5.62 -13.30
N ARG A 33 6.28 -4.43 -12.71
CA ARG A 33 4.94 -3.90 -12.40
C ARG A 33 4.12 -3.60 -13.67
N GLU A 34 4.74 -3.05 -14.71
CA GLU A 34 4.08 -2.83 -16.01
C GLU A 34 3.78 -4.13 -16.77
N PHE A 35 4.62 -5.17 -16.63
CA PHE A 35 4.36 -6.47 -17.26
C PHE A 35 3.31 -7.30 -16.50
N SER A 36 3.21 -7.14 -15.19
CA SER A 36 2.17 -7.79 -14.38
C SER A 36 0.79 -7.14 -14.57
N SER A 37 0.72 -5.87 -14.95
CA SER A 37 -0.55 -5.22 -15.34
C SER A 37 -0.96 -5.56 -16.78
N ALA A 38 -0.02 -5.94 -17.66
CA ALA A 38 -0.28 -6.31 -19.05
C ALA A 38 -0.67 -7.79 -19.26
N GLN A 39 -0.37 -8.69 -18.32
CA GLN A 39 -0.77 -10.11 -18.39
C GLN A 39 -2.08 -10.40 -17.65
N GLY A 40 -3.09 -9.57 -17.89
CA GLY A 40 -4.47 -9.98 -17.73
C GLY A 40 -4.89 -10.87 -18.90
N TRP A 41 -5.43 -12.06 -18.59
CA TRP A 41 -6.29 -12.88 -19.45
C TRP A 41 -5.66 -13.70 -20.60
N ARG A 42 -5.00 -14.82 -20.25
CA ARG A 42 -5.11 -16.05 -21.08
C ARG A 42 -5.95 -17.08 -20.34
N ARG A 43 -7.21 -17.24 -20.75
CA ARG A 43 -8.11 -18.31 -20.33
C ARG A 43 -7.53 -19.67 -20.74
N GLY A 44 -6.97 -20.40 -19.78
CA GLY A 44 -6.82 -21.86 -19.89
C GLY A 44 -8.21 -22.50 -19.86
N ARG A 45 -8.56 -23.22 -20.93
CA ARG A 45 -9.74 -24.09 -20.98
C ARG A 45 -9.45 -25.33 -20.15
N GLY A 46 -10.11 -25.49 -19.01
CA GLY A 46 -10.06 -26.72 -18.21
C GLY A 46 -11.03 -26.70 -17.03
N GLY A 47 -12.19 -27.35 -17.20
CA GLY A 47 -13.03 -27.92 -16.14
C GLY A 47 -13.55 -26.99 -15.03
N ALA A 48 -14.60 -26.22 -15.30
CA ALA A 48 -15.31 -25.44 -14.28
C ALA A 48 -16.43 -26.27 -13.61
N LEU A 49 -16.19 -26.70 -12.36
CA LEU A 49 -17.26 -26.82 -11.37
C LEU A 49 -17.49 -25.41 -10.82
N GLY A 50 -18.71 -24.90 -11.02
CA GLY A 50 -19.04 -23.49 -10.83
C GLY A 50 -18.96 -23.05 -9.37
N PHE A 51 -17.96 -22.23 -9.06
CA PHE A 51 -18.10 -21.17 -8.08
C PHE A 51 -18.42 -19.90 -8.87
N GLY A 52 -19.66 -19.43 -8.74
CA GLY A 52 -20.08 -18.17 -9.34
C GLY A 52 -19.19 -17.04 -8.82
N SER A 53 -18.30 -16.54 -9.67
CA SER A 53 -17.72 -15.21 -9.52
C SER A 53 -18.89 -14.23 -9.62
N MET A 54 -19.47 -13.90 -8.47
CA MET A 54 -20.53 -12.90 -8.37
C MET A 54 -19.88 -11.56 -8.70
N ALA A 55 -19.93 -11.21 -9.98
CA ALA A 55 -19.53 -9.89 -10.44
C ALA A 55 -20.32 -8.86 -9.61
N PRO A 56 -19.65 -7.79 -9.13
CA PRO A 56 -20.30 -6.80 -8.31
C PRO A 56 -21.51 -6.20 -9.06
N PRO A 57 -22.69 -6.06 -8.43
CA PRO A 57 -23.87 -5.42 -9.04
C PRO A 57 -23.73 -3.90 -9.24
N TYR A 58 -22.55 -3.35 -9.03
CA TYR A 58 -22.19 -1.98 -9.35
C TYR A 58 -21.24 -2.02 -10.54
N ASP A 59 -21.62 -1.32 -11.59
CA ASP A 59 -20.81 -1.12 -12.79
C ASP A 59 -19.54 -0.31 -12.44
N HIS A 60 -18.54 -0.99 -11.89
CA HIS A 60 -17.21 -0.44 -11.65
C HIS A 60 -16.45 -0.23 -12.97
N GLU A 61 -16.99 -0.68 -14.12
CA GLU A 61 -16.40 -0.45 -15.43
C GLU A 61 -16.71 0.96 -15.97
N ALA A 62 -17.75 1.62 -15.45
CA ALA A 62 -18.11 2.99 -15.84
C ALA A 62 -17.27 4.08 -15.17
N ILE A 63 -16.57 3.78 -14.06
CA ILE A 63 -15.68 4.72 -13.37
C ILE A 63 -14.25 4.27 -13.62
N HIS A 64 -13.47 5.10 -14.29
CA HIS A 64 -12.09 4.73 -14.60
C HIS A 64 -11.23 4.66 -13.34
N PRO A 65 -10.25 3.72 -13.27
CA PRO A 65 -9.39 3.53 -12.09
C PRO A 65 -8.70 4.80 -11.58
N HIS A 66 -8.37 5.74 -12.47
CA HIS A 66 -7.72 6.99 -12.10
C HIS A 66 -8.61 7.91 -11.23
N GLU A 67 -9.93 7.88 -11.43
CA GLU A 67 -10.87 8.70 -10.67
C GLU A 67 -10.90 8.31 -9.19
N TYR A 68 -10.78 7.02 -8.89
CA TYR A 68 -10.67 6.53 -7.51
C TYR A 68 -9.40 7.04 -6.83
N VAL A 69 -8.27 6.91 -7.51
CA VAL A 69 -6.98 7.35 -6.97
C VAL A 69 -7.00 8.86 -6.73
N GLU A 70 -7.51 9.65 -7.66
CA GLU A 70 -7.66 11.11 -7.47
C GLU A 70 -8.59 11.47 -6.32
N ALA A 71 -9.70 10.75 -6.16
CA ALA A 71 -10.61 10.99 -5.04
C ALA A 71 -9.96 10.68 -3.69
N PHE A 72 -9.16 9.59 -3.61
CA PHE A 72 -8.38 9.27 -2.43
C PHE A 72 -7.25 10.27 -2.18
N GLU A 73 -6.55 10.74 -3.23
CA GLU A 73 -5.55 11.81 -3.11
C GLU A 73 -6.17 13.07 -2.51
N ARG A 74 -7.35 13.50 -3.00
CA ARG A 74 -8.08 14.66 -2.46
C ARG A 74 -8.49 14.47 -1.00
N PHE A 75 -8.86 13.26 -0.61
CA PHE A 75 -9.17 12.93 0.78
C PHE A 75 -7.93 13.06 1.68
N ILE A 76 -6.80 12.49 1.26
CA ILE A 76 -5.55 12.51 2.04
C ILE A 76 -4.99 13.94 2.14
N GLU A 77 -5.03 14.69 1.04
CA GLU A 77 -4.59 16.09 0.98
C GLU A 77 -5.57 17.04 1.70
N GLY A 78 -6.81 16.60 1.92
CA GLY A 78 -7.89 17.25 2.68
C GLY A 78 -7.65 18.74 2.99
N LYS A 79 -7.96 19.62 2.04
CA LYS A 79 -7.82 21.09 2.19
C LYS A 79 -8.95 21.68 3.04
N GLY A 80 -9.15 21.13 4.24
CA GLY A 80 -10.19 21.53 5.19
C GLY A 80 -9.62 22.21 6.44
N GLY A 81 -9.11 23.44 6.30
CA GLY A 81 -8.95 24.39 7.41
C GLY A 81 -7.87 24.13 8.47
N LYS A 82 -6.74 24.84 8.33
CA LYS A 82 -5.79 25.26 9.39
C LYS A 82 -4.96 24.23 10.18
N SER A 83 -5.15 22.92 10.05
CA SER A 83 -4.24 21.92 10.65
C SER A 83 -3.73 20.91 9.62
N PRO A 84 -2.48 20.40 9.75
CA PRO A 84 -2.00 19.30 8.93
C PRO A 84 -2.88 18.07 9.14
N ASN A 85 -3.26 17.39 8.06
CA ASN A 85 -4.07 16.18 8.17
C ASN A 85 -3.28 15.11 8.94
N PRO A 86 -3.92 14.36 9.84
CA PRO A 86 -3.24 13.33 10.64
C PRO A 86 -2.58 12.26 9.75
N ILE A 87 -3.14 12.01 8.57
CA ILE A 87 -2.58 11.08 7.58
C ILE A 87 -1.26 11.63 7.00
N THR A 88 -1.22 12.92 6.66
CA THR A 88 -0.01 13.54 6.11
C THR A 88 1.10 13.64 7.15
N ALA A 89 0.77 13.83 8.43
CA ALA A 89 1.74 13.80 9.52
C ALA A 89 2.37 12.41 9.66
N GLN A 90 1.55 11.35 9.73
CA GLN A 90 2.04 9.96 9.76
C GLN A 90 2.96 9.64 8.57
N LEU A 91 2.63 10.14 7.36
CA LEU A 91 3.47 9.93 6.18
C LEU A 91 4.82 10.63 6.28
N VAL A 92 4.88 11.81 6.90
CA VAL A 92 6.13 12.53 7.14
C VAL A 92 6.99 11.77 8.16
N ASP A 93 6.39 11.30 9.26
CA ASP A 93 7.09 10.53 10.29
C ASP A 93 7.70 9.25 9.71
N ILE A 94 6.91 8.46 8.98
CA ILE A 94 7.39 7.25 8.29
C ILE A 94 8.50 7.57 7.29
N ALA A 95 8.43 8.71 6.60
CA ALA A 95 9.43 9.08 5.60
C ALA A 95 10.77 9.55 6.20
N ILE A 96 10.79 10.03 7.44
CA ILE A 96 11.99 10.58 8.11
C ILE A 96 12.62 9.56 9.05
N GLU A 97 11.83 8.86 9.86
CA GLU A 97 12.35 8.01 10.95
C GLU A 97 12.82 6.64 10.46
N GLU A 98 12.20 6.11 9.40
CA GLU A 98 12.43 4.75 8.96
C GLU A 98 13.53 4.68 7.91
N LEU A 99 14.61 3.97 8.22
CA LEU A 99 15.78 3.84 7.33
C LEU A 99 15.63 2.74 6.28
N ASP A 100 14.72 1.77 6.49
CA ASP A 100 14.54 0.67 5.55
C ASP A 100 13.63 1.08 4.39
N THR A 101 14.09 0.92 3.15
CA THR A 101 13.28 1.20 1.96
C THR A 101 12.44 0.01 1.53
N MET A 102 12.78 -1.20 1.98
CA MET A 102 12.13 -2.46 1.63
C MET A 102 11.19 -2.96 2.75
N GLY A 103 11.07 -2.21 3.84
CA GLY A 103 10.13 -2.47 4.91
C GLY A 103 8.68 -2.23 4.50
N HIS A 104 7.74 -2.96 5.11
CA HIS A 104 6.31 -2.72 4.95
C HIS A 104 5.80 -1.77 6.03
N TYR A 105 5.22 -0.64 5.62
CA TYR A 105 4.73 0.38 6.53
C TYR A 105 3.21 0.46 6.50
N GLY A 106 2.60 0.64 7.68
CA GLY A 106 1.16 0.78 7.82
C GLY A 106 0.78 2.24 8.11
N VAL A 107 -0.19 2.78 7.38
CA VAL A 107 -0.75 4.12 7.64
C VAL A 107 -2.17 3.97 8.13
N GLU A 108 -2.48 4.52 9.29
CA GLU A 108 -3.82 4.42 9.86
C GLU A 108 -4.76 5.44 9.21
N ILE A 109 -5.87 4.92 8.66
CA ILE A 109 -6.88 5.70 7.99
C ILE A 109 -8.23 5.43 8.65
N ASP A 110 -8.80 6.50 9.19
CA ASP A 110 -10.10 6.46 9.81
C ASP A 110 -11.22 6.31 8.77
N LEU A 111 -11.99 5.24 8.89
CA LEU A 111 -13.01 4.90 7.90
C LEU A 111 -14.25 5.80 8.03
N LEU A 112 -14.52 6.33 9.22
CA LEU A 112 -15.58 7.33 9.43
C LEU A 112 -15.24 8.63 8.71
N SER A 113 -14.03 9.14 8.87
CA SER A 113 -13.54 10.33 8.15
C SER A 113 -13.65 10.18 6.63
N LEU A 114 -13.39 8.98 6.10
CA LEU A 114 -13.55 8.68 4.67
C LEU A 114 -15.02 8.70 4.23
N LEU A 115 -15.91 8.13 5.05
CA LEU A 115 -17.36 8.13 4.79
C LEU A 115 -17.95 9.55 4.86
N ASP A 116 -17.46 10.38 5.77
CA ASP A 116 -17.88 11.79 5.90
C ASP A 116 -17.44 12.62 4.69
N PHE A 117 -16.24 12.36 4.15
CA PHE A 117 -15.76 13.02 2.93
C PHE A 117 -16.52 12.55 1.68
N ASN A 118 -16.64 11.23 1.50
CA ASN A 118 -17.35 10.65 0.37
C ASN A 118 -17.96 9.30 0.75
N GLN A 119 -19.25 9.34 1.08
CA GLN A 119 -20.00 8.16 1.50
C GLN A 119 -19.99 7.04 0.45
N ARG A 120 -20.05 7.38 -0.85
CA ARG A 120 -20.06 6.39 -1.95
C ARG A 120 -18.74 5.63 -2.01
N LEU A 121 -17.64 6.35 -1.91
CA LEU A 121 -16.29 5.80 -1.97
C LEU A 121 -15.99 4.93 -0.74
N GLY A 122 -16.36 5.40 0.47
CA GLY A 122 -16.25 4.57 1.69
C GLY A 122 -17.12 3.31 1.64
N THR A 123 -18.34 3.40 1.10
CA THR A 123 -19.24 2.24 0.96
C THR A 123 -18.67 1.20 -0.01
N ILE A 124 -18.13 1.64 -1.15
CA ILE A 124 -17.48 0.77 -2.14
C ILE A 124 -16.27 0.07 -1.52
N LEU A 125 -15.45 0.79 -0.75
CA LEU A 125 -14.28 0.22 -0.08
C LEU A 125 -14.68 -0.86 0.94
N ILE A 126 -15.77 -0.69 1.67
CA ILE A 126 -16.31 -1.70 2.61
C ILE A 126 -16.81 -2.94 1.87
N GLN A 127 -17.44 -2.77 0.71
CA GLN A 127 -17.99 -3.87 -0.08
C GLN A 127 -16.92 -4.65 -0.85
N TYR A 128 -15.89 -3.98 -1.37
CA TYR A 128 -14.85 -4.57 -2.22
C TYR A 128 -13.44 -4.16 -1.78
N PRO A 129 -13.02 -4.48 -0.54
CA PRO A 129 -11.74 -4.07 -0.01
C PRO A 129 -10.56 -4.57 -0.86
N SER A 130 -10.60 -5.81 -1.35
CA SER A 130 -9.51 -6.39 -2.15
C SER A 130 -9.24 -5.67 -3.46
N THR A 131 -10.27 -5.06 -4.06
CA THR A 131 -10.13 -4.32 -5.32
C THR A 131 -9.78 -2.86 -5.08
N ILE A 132 -10.29 -2.27 -4.00
CA ILE A 132 -10.22 -0.82 -3.77
C ILE A 132 -9.01 -0.40 -2.93
N LEU A 133 -8.57 -1.24 -1.98
CA LEU A 133 -7.38 -0.97 -1.16
C LEU A 133 -6.11 -0.70 -1.96
N PRO A 134 -5.82 -1.42 -3.08
CA PRO A 134 -4.65 -1.09 -3.92
C PRO A 134 -4.68 0.34 -4.45
N PHE A 135 -5.83 0.86 -4.86
CA PHE A 135 -5.94 2.25 -5.33
C PHE A 135 -5.71 3.27 -4.22
N LEU A 136 -6.11 2.94 -2.99
CA LEU A 136 -5.81 3.76 -1.81
C LEU A 136 -4.32 3.76 -1.49
N ASN A 137 -3.65 2.60 -1.60
CA ASN A 137 -2.19 2.51 -1.44
C ASN A 137 -1.45 3.32 -2.52
N ASP A 138 -1.91 3.26 -3.77
CA ASP A 138 -1.35 4.07 -4.86
C ASP A 138 -1.53 5.57 -4.61
N ALA A 139 -2.68 5.99 -4.08
CA ALA A 139 -2.93 7.37 -3.70
C ALA A 139 -1.97 7.83 -2.58
N LEU A 140 -1.73 7.00 -1.56
CA LEU A 140 -0.76 7.29 -0.50
C LEU A 140 0.66 7.49 -1.05
N LEU A 141 1.10 6.62 -1.96
CA LEU A 141 2.40 6.75 -2.62
C LEU A 141 2.53 8.06 -3.39
N LYS A 142 1.50 8.44 -4.15
CA LYS A 142 1.50 9.72 -4.88
C LYS A 142 1.55 10.92 -3.95
N VAL A 143 0.79 10.90 -2.85
CA VAL A 143 0.82 11.97 -1.86
C VAL A 143 2.19 12.04 -1.19
N GLN A 144 2.81 10.91 -0.85
CA GLN A 144 4.17 10.88 -0.30
C GLN A 144 5.19 11.52 -1.26
N HIS A 145 5.08 11.24 -2.56
CA HIS A 145 5.91 11.90 -3.58
C HIS A 145 5.73 13.43 -3.56
N LYS A 146 4.49 13.93 -3.51
CA LYS A 146 4.17 15.37 -3.43
C LYS A 146 4.69 16.00 -2.14
N ILE A 147 4.54 15.32 -1.00
CA ILE A 147 5.05 15.78 0.30
C ILE A 147 6.57 15.92 0.23
N ARG A 148 7.29 14.90 -0.24
CA ARG A 148 8.75 14.96 -0.38
C ARG A 148 9.19 16.13 -1.26
N GLU A 149 8.43 16.47 -2.30
CA GLU A 149 8.77 17.59 -3.19
C GLU A 149 8.53 18.96 -2.55
N THR A 150 7.57 19.07 -1.64
CA THR A 150 7.13 20.34 -1.05
C THR A 150 7.77 20.61 0.33
N HIS A 151 8.18 19.57 1.05
CA HIS A 151 8.65 19.67 2.43
C HIS A 151 10.08 20.24 2.54
N GLU A 152 10.33 21.06 3.56
CA GLU A 152 11.61 21.74 3.79
C GLU A 152 12.77 20.74 3.98
N ASN A 153 12.49 19.62 4.65
CA ASN A 153 13.46 18.54 4.93
C ASN A 153 13.51 17.46 3.83
N LYS A 154 13.34 17.83 2.55
CA LYS A 154 13.35 16.89 1.42
C LYS A 154 14.56 15.93 1.38
N PHE A 155 15.73 16.38 1.85
CA PHE A 155 16.98 15.60 1.84
C PHE A 155 17.01 14.46 2.85
N LEU A 156 16.19 14.53 3.90
CA LEU A 156 16.09 13.51 4.94
C LEU A 156 14.93 12.53 4.69
N MET A 157 14.11 12.79 3.67
CA MET A 157 12.90 12.01 3.38
C MET A 157 13.13 11.02 2.25
N GLU A 158 12.86 9.75 2.53
CA GLU A 158 12.81 8.70 1.52
C GLU A 158 11.37 8.30 1.19
N VAL A 159 11.11 8.01 -0.08
CA VAL A 159 9.81 7.47 -0.50
C VAL A 159 9.81 5.97 -0.22
N LYS A 160 8.81 5.50 0.49
CA LYS A 160 8.65 4.09 0.86
C LYS A 160 7.63 3.47 -0.09
N GLU A 161 8.08 2.54 -0.94
CA GLU A 161 7.21 1.94 -1.97
C GLU A 161 6.18 0.94 -1.42
N LEU A 162 6.40 0.44 -0.20
CA LEU A 162 5.63 -0.63 0.42
C LEU A 162 4.75 -0.10 1.57
N ILE A 163 3.94 0.90 1.26
CA ILE A 163 2.96 1.47 2.20
C ILE A 163 1.60 0.78 2.03
N HIS A 164 0.99 0.45 3.16
CA HIS A 164 -0.33 -0.16 3.23
C HIS A 164 -1.27 0.66 4.10
N ALA A 165 -2.44 0.99 3.56
CA ALA A 165 -3.54 1.57 4.32
C ALA A 165 -4.08 0.56 5.34
N ARG A 166 -4.18 0.98 6.60
CA ARG A 166 -4.81 0.24 7.69
C ARG A 166 -6.07 0.98 8.13
N LEU A 167 -7.21 0.35 7.88
CA LEU A 167 -8.50 0.97 8.15
C LEU A 167 -8.84 0.86 9.63
N THR A 168 -9.15 1.98 10.26
CA THR A 168 -9.56 2.09 11.67
C THR A 168 -11.00 2.58 11.78
N HIS A 169 -11.62 2.33 12.92
CA HIS A 169 -13.01 2.70 13.25
C HIS A 169 -14.04 2.45 12.13
N PRO A 170 -14.32 1.18 11.79
CA PRO A 170 -15.44 0.91 10.89
C PRO A 170 -16.78 1.35 11.52
N PRO A 171 -17.79 1.69 10.70
CA PRO A 171 -19.09 2.14 11.19
C PRO A 171 -19.79 1.04 11.99
N SER A 172 -20.57 1.44 13.00
CA SER A 172 -21.27 0.55 13.93
C SER A 172 -22.50 -0.17 13.34
N CYS A 173 -22.71 -0.08 12.03
CA CYS A 173 -23.87 -0.65 11.35
C CYS A 173 -23.85 -2.20 11.37
N PRO A 174 -24.99 -2.89 11.46
CA PRO A 174 -25.06 -4.37 11.47
C PRO A 174 -24.52 -5.05 10.19
N SER A 175 -24.39 -4.30 9.10
CA SER A 175 -23.76 -4.75 7.86
C SER A 175 -22.26 -4.94 8.01
N VAL A 176 -21.60 -4.13 8.83
CA VAL A 176 -20.14 -4.14 9.01
C VAL A 176 -19.77 -4.70 10.37
N ARG A 177 -20.39 -4.20 11.45
CA ARG A 177 -20.14 -4.65 12.82
C ARG A 177 -21.04 -5.82 13.17
N LYS A 178 -20.42 -6.96 13.44
CA LYS A 178 -21.08 -8.20 13.85
C LYS A 178 -20.87 -8.40 15.35
N PRO A 179 -21.95 -8.60 16.14
CA PRO A 179 -21.84 -8.72 17.59
C PRO A 179 -21.11 -10.00 18.03
N ASN A 180 -21.18 -11.06 17.23
CA ASN A 180 -20.55 -12.35 17.53
C ASN A 180 -20.21 -13.12 16.24
N VAL A 181 -19.31 -14.11 16.34
CA VAL A 181 -18.90 -14.95 15.21
C VAL A 181 -20.10 -15.73 14.63
N SER A 182 -21.07 -16.11 15.46
CA SER A 182 -22.27 -16.85 15.03
C SER A 182 -23.21 -16.06 14.10
N SER A 183 -23.10 -14.73 14.10
CA SER A 183 -23.88 -13.84 13.23
C SER A 183 -23.27 -13.64 11.85
N LEU A 184 -22.07 -14.18 11.60
CA LEU A 184 -21.46 -14.19 10.27
C LEU A 184 -22.29 -15.06 9.30
N ARG A 185 -22.40 -14.58 8.07
CA ARG A 185 -23.13 -15.23 6.99
C ARG A 185 -22.26 -15.33 5.74
N SER A 186 -22.62 -16.22 4.82
CA SER A 186 -21.93 -16.37 3.53
C SER A 186 -21.91 -15.07 2.70
N GLN A 187 -22.84 -14.16 2.96
CA GLN A 187 -22.91 -12.83 2.32
C GLN A 187 -21.81 -11.87 2.77
N ASP A 188 -21.19 -12.14 3.92
CA ASP A 188 -20.11 -11.30 4.48
C ASP A 188 -18.73 -11.65 3.86
N VAL A 189 -18.66 -12.73 3.05
CA VAL A 189 -17.43 -13.15 2.39
C VAL A 189 -16.96 -12.10 1.40
N GLY A 190 -15.67 -11.74 1.49
CA GLY A 190 -15.05 -10.75 0.62
C GLY A 190 -15.35 -9.29 0.96
N ARG A 191 -16.12 -9.03 2.04
CA ARG A 191 -16.43 -7.68 2.54
C ARG A 191 -15.66 -7.36 3.80
N LEU A 192 -15.53 -6.08 4.11
CA LEU A 192 -14.97 -5.63 5.37
C LEU A 192 -15.99 -5.80 6.50
N ILE A 193 -15.58 -6.50 7.56
CA ILE A 193 -16.39 -6.75 8.75
C ILE A 193 -15.59 -6.47 10.02
N GLN A 194 -16.28 -6.05 11.07
CA GLN A 194 -15.73 -5.89 12.41
C GLN A 194 -16.37 -6.93 13.33
N VAL A 195 -15.53 -7.73 13.99
CA VAL A 195 -15.95 -8.70 15.01
C VAL A 195 -15.22 -8.39 16.30
N GLN A 196 -15.95 -8.37 17.41
CA GLN A 196 -15.38 -8.19 18.75
C GLN A 196 -15.32 -9.55 19.47
N GLY A 197 -14.21 -9.82 20.15
CA GLY A 197 -14.04 -11.06 20.90
C GLY A 197 -12.82 -11.01 21.81
N THR A 198 -12.72 -12.01 22.69
CA THR A 198 -11.58 -12.16 23.60
C THR A 198 -10.52 -13.06 22.98
N VAL A 199 -9.27 -12.62 22.98
CA VAL A 199 -8.14 -13.45 22.52
C VAL A 199 -7.83 -14.49 23.60
N VAL A 200 -8.14 -15.76 23.32
CA VAL A 200 -7.94 -16.87 24.27
C VAL A 200 -6.58 -17.55 24.14
N ARG A 201 -5.96 -17.47 22.96
CA ARG A 201 -4.67 -18.11 22.67
C ARG A 201 -3.96 -17.38 21.54
N ALA A 202 -2.68 -17.09 21.73
CA ALA A 202 -1.77 -16.70 20.66
C ALA A 202 -0.92 -17.92 20.24
N GLY A 203 -0.79 -18.16 18.94
CA GLY A 203 0.11 -19.19 18.40
C GLY A 203 1.56 -18.72 18.38
N LEU A 204 2.47 -19.65 18.06
CA LEU A 204 3.87 -19.29 17.77
C LEU A 204 3.94 -18.44 16.50
N ILE A 205 4.89 -17.49 16.48
CA ILE A 205 5.20 -16.70 15.28
C ILE A 205 5.74 -17.64 14.21
N LYS A 206 5.14 -17.58 13.01
CA LYS A 206 5.56 -18.35 11.84
C LYS A 206 6.06 -17.40 10.77
N THR A 207 7.21 -17.71 10.17
CA THR A 207 7.71 -16.99 9.01
C THR A 207 6.89 -17.38 7.78
N LEU A 208 6.36 -16.38 7.06
CA LEU A 208 5.66 -16.56 5.79
C LEU A 208 6.59 -16.14 4.64
N GLU A 209 6.65 -16.96 3.59
CA GLU A 209 7.38 -16.63 2.38
C GLU A 209 6.58 -15.59 1.58
N SER A 210 7.20 -14.44 1.29
CA SER A 210 6.59 -13.36 0.49
C SER A 210 6.92 -13.50 -1.00
N GLU A 211 8.20 -13.66 -1.31
CA GLU A 211 8.70 -13.85 -2.68
C GLU A 211 9.74 -14.97 -2.70
N ARG A 212 9.73 -15.76 -3.79
CA ARG A 212 10.69 -16.83 -4.04
C ARG A 212 11.44 -16.59 -5.34
N MET A 213 12.77 -16.52 -5.26
CA MET A 213 13.62 -16.46 -6.44
C MET A 213 13.99 -17.89 -6.85
N TYR A 214 13.81 -18.20 -8.14
CA TYR A 214 14.19 -19.48 -8.73
C TYR A 214 15.34 -19.25 -9.70
N GLU A 215 16.41 -20.01 -9.55
CA GLU A 215 17.52 -20.03 -10.49
C GLU A 215 17.60 -21.41 -11.13
N CYS A 216 17.78 -21.45 -12.45
CA CYS A 216 17.86 -22.72 -13.18
C CYS A 216 19.23 -23.36 -12.96
N SER A 217 19.26 -24.59 -12.46
CA SER A 217 20.45 -25.43 -12.51
C SER A 217 20.63 -25.93 -13.95
N LYS A 218 21.76 -25.56 -14.56
CA LYS A 218 22.19 -25.97 -15.92
C LYS A 218 22.03 -27.47 -16.19
#